data_AF-A0A1W9R0A8-F1
#
_entry.id   AF-A0A1W9R0A8-F1
#
_cell.length_a   1.000
_cell.length_b   1.000
_cell.length_c   1.000
_cell.angle_alpha   90.00
_cell.angle_beta   90.00
_cell.angle_gamma   90.00
#
_symmetry.space_group_name_H-M   'P 1'
#
loop_
_entity.id
_entity.type
_entity.pdbx_description
1 polymer ?
#
loop_
_entity_poly.entity_id
_entity_poly.type
_entity_poly.pdbx_seq_one_letter_code
_entity_poly.pdbx_strand_id
1 'polypeptide(L)' 'MNRNAQFAKLAFSPDDAVRIGNNGKRAVFIGIENGYPIGNDLSMVEYFHYRGARYITLCHS' A
#
# COMPACT_ATOMS: atom_id res chain seq x y z
N MET A 1 -14.50 -6.01 0.49
CA MET A 1 -13.09 -5.93 0.05
C MET A 1 -12.59 -7.16 -0.74
N ASN A 2 -13.43 -7.98 -1.40
CA ASN A 2 -12.96 -9.26 -1.99
C ASN A 2 -13.40 -9.56 -3.43
N ARG A 3 -13.86 -8.56 -4.20
CA ARG A 3 -14.39 -8.80 -5.57
C ARG A 3 -13.38 -9.45 -6.53
N ASN A 4 -12.07 -9.25 -6.32
CA ASN A 4 -11.01 -9.73 -7.22
C ASN A 4 -9.99 -10.65 -6.52
N ALA A 5 -10.37 -11.31 -5.42
CA ALA A 5 -9.44 -12.10 -4.60
C ALA A 5 -8.80 -13.29 -5.36
N GLN A 6 -9.43 -13.72 -6.46
CA GLN A 6 -8.88 -14.74 -7.36
C GLN A 6 -7.71 -14.22 -8.21
N PHE A 7 -7.66 -12.92 -8.51
CA PHE A 7 -6.68 -12.32 -9.42
C PHE A 7 -5.61 -11.48 -8.70
N ALA A 8 -5.93 -10.86 -7.57
CA ALA A 8 -5.05 -9.91 -6.90
C ALA A 8 -5.12 -10.02 -5.37
N LYS A 9 -4.04 -9.62 -4.71
CA LYS A 9 -3.95 -9.56 -3.24
C LYS A 9 -3.08 -8.38 -2.80
N LEU A 10 -3.43 -7.78 -1.67
CA LEU A 10 -2.63 -6.73 -1.03
C LEU A 10 -1.29 -7.30 -0.56
N ALA A 11 -0.22 -6.54 -0.78
CA ALA A 11 1.13 -6.84 -0.33
C ALA A 11 1.59 -5.76 0.66
N PHE A 12 2.22 -6.21 1.74
CA PHE A 12 2.71 -5.33 2.81
C PHE A 12 4.23 -5.42 3.00
N SER A 13 4.88 -6.33 2.29
CA SER A 13 6.33 -6.51 2.26
C SER A 13 6.77 -6.99 0.87
N PRO A 14 8.07 -6.90 0.54
CA PRO A 14 8.61 -7.53 -0.68
C PRO A 14 8.33 -9.04 -0.75
N ASP A 15 8.41 -9.74 0.38
CA ASP A 15 8.13 -11.19 0.46
C ASP A 15 6.67 -11.50 0.10
N ASP A 16 5.72 -10.64 0.48
CA ASP A 16 4.33 -10.77 0.04
C ASP A 16 4.23 -10.68 -1.48
N ALA A 17 4.98 -9.78 -2.11
CA ALA A 17 4.97 -9.63 -3.57
C ALA A 17 5.42 -10.92 -4.26
N VAL A 18 6.54 -11.49 -3.81
CA VAL A 18 7.08 -12.75 -4.31
C VAL A 18 6.09 -13.89 -4.09
N ARG A 19 5.58 -14.04 -2.85
CA ARG A 19 4.61 -15.09 -2.50
C ARG A 19 3.32 -14.97 -3.31
N ILE A 20 2.80 -13.76 -3.53
CA ILE A 20 1.56 -13.54 -4.30
C ILE A 20 1.80 -13.84 -5.79
N GLY A 21 2.93 -13.40 -6.35
CA GLY A 21 3.32 -13.69 -7.73
C GLY A 21 3.48 -15.18 -7.99
N ASN A 22 4.14 -15.92 -7.07
CA ASN A 22 4.29 -17.37 -7.17
C ASN A 22 2.94 -18.13 -7.13
N ASN A 23 1.89 -17.51 -6.58
CA ASN A 23 0.53 -18.05 -6.59
C ASN A 23 -0.28 -17.63 -7.83
N GLY A 24 0.36 -17.06 -8.85
CA GLY A 24 -0.28 -16.63 -10.10
C GLY A 24 -1.15 -15.37 -9.95
N LYS A 25 -1.01 -14.61 -8.85
CA LYS A 25 -1.81 -13.42 -8.56
C LYS A 25 -0.99 -12.15 -8.70
N ARG A 26 -1.67 -11.03 -8.89
CA ARG A 26 -1.06 -9.69 -8.87
C ARG A 26 -0.90 -9.20 -7.43
N ALA A 27 0.33 -8.86 -7.05
CA ALA A 27 0.61 -8.15 -5.81
C ALA A 27 0.25 -6.67 -5.97
N VAL A 28 -0.48 -6.12 -5.00
CA VAL A 28 -0.88 -4.71 -4.99
C VAL A 28 -0.40 -4.04 -3.70
N PHE A 29 0.47 -3.06 -3.84
CA PHE A 29 0.89 -2.19 -2.73
C PHE A 29 0.01 -0.94 -2.71
N ILE A 30 -0.34 -0.48 -1.51
CA ILE A 30 -1.04 0.79 -1.34
C ILE A 30 0.03 1.89 -1.23
N GLY A 31 -0.09 2.90 -2.08
CA GLY A 31 0.71 4.12 -2.03
C GLY A 31 -0.14 5.32 -1.63
N ILE A 32 0.51 6.33 -1.06
CA ILE A 32 -0.06 7.66 -0.89
C ILE A 32 0.65 8.57 -1.88
N GLU A 33 -0.12 9.16 -2.78
CA GLU A 33 0.37 10.24 -3.62
C GLU A 33 0.05 11.57 -2.96
N ASN A 34 1.04 12.46 -2.88
CA ASN A 34 0.99 13.74 -2.17
C ASN A 34 0.98 13.60 -0.63
N GLY A 35 1.95 14.25 0.03
CA GLY A 35 2.10 14.25 1.48
C GLY A 35 1.11 15.14 2.21
N TYR A 36 0.28 15.91 1.49
CA TYR A 36 -0.72 16.81 2.08
C TYR A 36 -1.58 16.18 3.18
N PRO A 37 -2.07 14.92 3.08
CA PRO A 37 -2.86 14.30 4.14
C PRO A 37 -2.10 14.02 5.45
N ILE A 38 -0.76 14.10 5.45
CA ILE A 38 0.06 14.02 6.67
C ILE A 38 -0.02 15.34 7.45
N GLY A 39 -0.10 16.47 6.74
CA GLY A 39 -0.15 17.79 7.34
C GLY A 39 1.04 18.03 8.28
N ASN A 40 0.74 18.59 9.46
CA ASN A 40 1.73 18.83 10.52
C ASN A 40 1.70 17.77 11.63
N ASP A 41 1.00 16.65 11.43
CA ASP A 41 0.86 15.58 12.41
C ASP A 41 1.52 14.29 11.90
N LEU A 42 2.72 13.99 12.43
CA LEU A 42 3.46 12.80 12.04
C LEU A 42 2.77 11.48 12.42
N SER A 43 1.81 11.49 13.35
CA SER A 43 1.02 10.29 13.67
C SER A 43 0.20 9.81 12.47
N MET A 44 -0.05 10.69 11.49
CA MET A 44 -0.69 10.32 10.23
C MET A 44 0.11 9.31 9.43
N VAL A 45 1.44 9.34 9.50
CA VAL A 45 2.28 8.33 8.83
C VAL A 45 1.94 6.93 9.35
N GLU A 46 1.87 6.76 10.67
CA GLU A 46 1.49 5.50 11.31
C GLU A 46 0.04 5.12 10.99
N TYR A 47 -0.88 6.09 11.05
CA TYR A 47 -2.29 5.89 10.71
C TYR A 47 -2.49 5.34 9.28
N PHE A 48 -1.75 5.85 8.28
CA PHE A 48 -1.81 5.32 6.91
C PHE A 48 -1.08 3.99 6.76
N HIS A 49 0.04 3.80 7.48
CA HIS A 49 0.78 2.54 7.47
C HIS A 49 -0.08 1.37 7.98
N TYR A 50 -0.85 1.55 9.07
CA TYR A 50 -1.78 0.55 9.59
C TYR A 50 -2.91 0.21 8.61
N ARG A 51 -3.30 1.15 7.75
CA ARG A 51 -4.28 0.92 6.68
C ARG A 51 -3.68 0.30 5.42
N GLY A 52 -2.38 0.03 5.43
CA GLY A 52 -1.71 -0.77 4.40
C GLY A 52 -0.79 0.02 3.47
N ALA A 53 -0.65 1.33 3.64
CA ALA A 53 0.29 2.11 2.83
C ALA A 53 1.74 1.66 3.05
N ARG A 54 2.52 1.55 1.97
CA ARG A 54 3.94 1.11 2.01
C ARG A 54 4.91 2.06 1.33
N TYR A 55 4.40 3.10 0.68
CA TYR A 55 5.21 4.19 0.16
C TYR A 55 4.37 5.48 0.08
N ILE A 56 5.05 6.62 0.15
CA ILE A 56 4.43 7.95 0.05
C ILE A 56 5.29 8.83 -0.85
N THR A 57 4.67 9.62 -1.72
CA THR A 57 5.32 10.76 -2.37
C THR A 57 5.03 12.02 -1.57
N LEU A 58 6.04 12.88 -1.38
CA LEU A 58 5.89 14.06 -0.52
C LEU A 58 5.10 15.18 -1.19
N CYS A 59 5.27 15.35 -2.50
CA CYS A 59 4.63 16.41 -3.27
C CYS A 59 4.00 15.84 -4.54
N HIS A 60 3.04 16.59 -5.05
CA HIS A 60 2.46 16.45 -6.38
C HIS A 60 2.37 17.86 -6.98
N SER A 61 2.45 17.98 -8.30
CA SER A 61 2.39 19.27 -9.01
C SER A 61 1.02 19.91 -8.95
#